data_AF-A0A954XWR8-F1
#
_entry.id   AF-A0A954XWR8-F1
#
_cell.length_a   1.000
_cell.length_b   1.000
_cell.length_c   1.000
_cell.angle_alpha   90.00
_cell.angle_beta   90.00
_cell.angle_gamma   90.00
#
_symmetry.space_group_name_H-M   'P 1'
#
loop_
_entity.id
_entity.type
_entity.pdbx_description
1 polymer ?
#
loop_
_entity_poly.entity_id
_entity_poly.type
_entity_poly.pdbx_seq_one_letter_code
_entity_poly.pdbx_strand_id
1 'polypeptide(L)'
;MTPRSITTHGLAAFVMIAACAGCADSPYELAPVSGAVTLNGEPLANATVSYEPRGGPERSIVGPGSVGTTDAEGRYTLSTFKDEPGAVVGQHTVRISTFKSQFKDIKNSDAVEVVSEERVPWRYNRSTELVATVATGGTDQADFELTGAPPRKGRR
;
A
#
# COMPACT_ATOMS: atom_id res chain seq x y z
N MET A 1 -17.23 69.96 12.07
CA MET A 1 -18.21 68.90 11.70
C MET A 1 -17.83 68.45 10.31
N THR A 2 -17.38 67.24 9.98
CA THR A 2 -17.22 65.92 10.64
C THR A 2 -16.09 65.17 9.88
N PRO A 3 -15.46 64.11 10.45
CA PRO A 3 -14.12 63.66 10.07
C PRO A 3 -14.06 62.40 9.16
N ARG A 4 -12.88 62.20 8.55
CA ARG A 4 -12.10 60.95 8.31
C ARG A 4 -12.75 59.72 7.66
N SER A 5 -12.05 59.17 6.65
CA SER A 5 -11.65 57.75 6.65
C SER A 5 -10.52 57.49 5.64
N ILE A 6 -9.35 57.10 6.15
CA ILE A 6 -8.24 56.49 5.40
C ILE A 6 -8.33 55.00 5.75
N THR A 7 -8.71 54.17 4.77
CA THR A 7 -8.82 52.72 4.99
C THR A 7 -7.46 52.08 4.73
N THR A 8 -6.69 51.93 5.81
CA THR A 8 -5.46 51.16 5.89
C THR A 8 -5.78 49.68 5.66
N HIS A 9 -5.37 49.11 4.53
CA HIS A 9 -5.49 47.67 4.29
C HIS A 9 -4.30 46.97 4.97
N GLY A 10 -4.59 46.40 6.15
CA GLY A 10 -3.62 45.74 7.01
C GLY A 10 -2.93 44.57 6.32
N LEU A 11 -1.61 44.58 6.41
CA LEU A 11 -0.69 43.52 6.02
C LEU A 11 -0.95 42.26 6.86
N ALA A 12 -1.65 41.27 6.30
CA ALA A 12 -1.78 39.96 6.92
C ALA A 12 -0.58 39.09 6.50
N ALA A 13 0.52 39.20 7.26
CA ALA A 13 1.67 38.30 7.15
C ALA A 13 1.29 36.95 7.75
N PHE A 14 0.90 36.00 6.89
CA PHE A 14 0.67 34.61 7.28
C PHE A 14 2.04 33.94 7.48
N VAL A 15 2.52 33.94 8.71
CA VAL A 15 3.72 33.20 9.12
C VAL A 15 3.39 31.72 9.06
N MET A 16 3.72 31.09 7.92
CA MET A 16 3.78 29.64 7.78
C MET A 16 4.90 29.14 8.69
N ILE A 17 4.51 28.61 9.85
CA ILE A 17 5.38 27.83 10.72
C ILE A 17 5.69 26.54 9.94
N ALA A 18 6.80 26.55 9.20
CA ALA A 18 7.42 25.35 8.67
C ALA A 18 7.95 24.54 9.86
N ALA A 19 7.12 23.63 10.36
CA ALA A 19 7.53 22.64 11.33
C ALA A 19 8.56 21.73 10.66
N CYS A 20 9.85 21.95 10.98
CA CYS A 20 10.90 20.97 10.80
C CYS A 20 10.60 19.77 11.72
N ALA A 21 9.73 18.87 11.28
CA ALA A 21 9.48 17.62 11.96
C ALA A 21 10.60 16.63 11.59
N GLY A 22 11.58 16.53 12.49
CA GLY A 22 12.43 15.37 12.76
C GLY A 22 12.89 14.51 11.57
N CYS A 23 14.12 14.74 11.12
CA CYS A 23 14.98 13.62 10.69
C CYS A 23 15.18 12.70 11.89
N ALA A 24 14.31 11.71 12.06
CA ALA A 24 14.75 10.46 12.65
C ALA A 24 15.58 9.78 11.56
N ASP A 25 16.85 9.45 11.85
CA ASP A 25 17.72 8.64 10.98
C ASP A 25 17.17 7.21 10.92
N SER A 26 15.99 7.05 10.31
CA SER A 26 15.49 5.75 9.90
C SER A 26 16.43 5.24 8.80
N PRO A 27 16.89 3.98 8.86
CA PRO A 27 17.78 3.43 7.83
C PRO A 27 17.07 3.24 6.48
N TYR A 28 15.79 3.58 6.40
CA TYR A 28 14.95 3.56 5.20
C TYR A 28 13.95 4.73 5.24
N GLU A 29 13.60 5.25 4.08
CA GLU A 29 12.56 6.26 3.91
C GLU A 29 11.24 5.58 3.55
N LEU A 30 10.13 6.02 4.16
CA LEU A 30 8.78 5.61 3.80
C LEU A 30 8.10 6.70 2.98
N ALA A 31 7.33 6.31 1.98
CA ALA A 31 6.50 7.21 1.19
C ALA A 31 5.08 6.66 1.04
N PRO A 32 4.04 7.52 1.00
CA PRO A 32 2.65 7.07 0.89
C PRO A 32 2.40 6.33 -0.43
N VAL A 33 1.64 5.24 -0.37
CA VAL A 33 1.27 4.46 -1.56
C VAL A 33 -0.20 4.08 -1.47
N SER A 34 -0.95 4.43 -2.50
CA SER A 34 -2.30 3.93 -2.76
C SER A 34 -2.50 3.64 -4.25
N GLY A 35 -3.55 2.90 -4.55
CA GLY A 35 -3.93 2.56 -5.92
C GLY A 35 -5.21 1.73 -5.95
N ALA A 36 -5.50 1.15 -7.10
CA ALA A 36 -6.63 0.28 -7.32
C ALA A 36 -6.22 -1.03 -7.99
N VAL A 37 -6.93 -2.11 -7.68
CA VAL A 37 -6.74 -3.42 -8.31
C VAL A 37 -8.01 -3.80 -9.05
N THR A 38 -7.85 -4.22 -10.29
CA THR A 38 -8.92 -4.85 -11.07
C THR A 38 -8.55 -6.27 -11.45
N LEU A 39 -9.55 -7.12 -11.68
CA LEU A 39 -9.39 -8.46 -12.24
C LEU A 39 -10.37 -8.62 -13.39
N ASN A 40 -9.84 -8.86 -14.59
CA ASN A 40 -10.61 -9.00 -15.83
C ASN A 40 -11.52 -7.78 -16.11
N GLY A 41 -11.03 -6.58 -15.78
CA GLY A 41 -11.74 -5.31 -15.99
C GLY A 41 -12.71 -4.91 -14.87
N GLU A 42 -12.91 -5.75 -13.85
CA GLU A 42 -13.79 -5.45 -12.71
C GLU A 42 -12.98 -5.10 -11.45
N PRO A 43 -13.45 -4.19 -10.58
CA PRO A 43 -12.82 -3.91 -9.29
C PRO A 43 -12.65 -5.16 -8.44
N LEU A 44 -11.44 -5.38 -7.93
CA LEU A 44 -11.11 -6.55 -7.12
C LEU A 44 -11.18 -6.23 -5.63
N ALA A 45 -12.35 -6.45 -5.02
CA ALA A 45 -12.52 -6.25 -3.59
C ALA A 45 -11.89 -7.35 -2.72
N ASN A 46 -11.55 -7.00 -1.47
CA ASN A 46 -11.04 -7.89 -0.42
C ASN A 46 -9.73 -8.62 -0.77
N ALA A 47 -8.96 -8.10 -1.72
CA ALA A 47 -7.63 -8.59 -2.05
C ALA A 47 -6.59 -7.96 -1.12
N THR A 48 -5.70 -8.79 -0.61
CA THR A 48 -4.49 -8.34 0.10
C THR A 48 -3.43 -8.01 -0.94
N VAL A 49 -2.96 -6.76 -0.93
CA VAL A 49 -1.83 -6.26 -1.73
C VAL A 49 -0.63 -6.16 -0.80
N SER A 50 0.46 -6.87 -1.10
CA SER A 50 1.68 -6.83 -0.30
C SER A 50 2.88 -6.40 -1.14
N TYR A 51 3.67 -5.49 -0.59
CA TYR A 51 4.89 -4.94 -1.16
C TYR A 51 6.08 -5.44 -0.34
N GLU A 52 6.96 -6.20 -0.99
CA GLU A 52 8.21 -6.70 -0.42
C GLU A 52 9.37 -5.89 -1.02
N PRO A 53 10.05 -5.02 -0.23
CA PRO A 53 11.12 -4.19 -0.76
C PRO A 53 12.29 -5.08 -1.18
N ARG A 54 12.87 -4.78 -2.34
CA ARG A 54 14.02 -5.49 -2.90
C ARG A 54 15.32 -4.82 -2.48
N GLY A 55 16.23 -5.61 -1.93
CA GLY A 55 17.61 -5.20 -1.70
C GLY A 55 18.30 -4.83 -3.02
N GLY A 56 19.28 -3.94 -2.94
CA GLY A 56 20.14 -3.60 -4.06
C GLY A 56 21.59 -3.45 -3.57
N PRO A 57 22.57 -3.40 -4.49
CA PRO A 57 23.98 -3.26 -4.12
C PRO A 57 24.25 -2.00 -3.28
N GLU A 58 23.42 -0.97 -3.41
CA GLU A 58 23.54 0.29 -2.66
C GLU A 58 22.75 0.31 -1.33
N ARG A 59 21.88 -0.67 -1.05
CA ARG A 59 21.07 -0.71 0.17
C ARG A 59 21.12 -2.07 0.85
N SER A 60 21.98 -2.17 1.86
CA SER A 60 22.07 -3.31 2.77
C SER A 60 20.88 -3.42 3.72
N ILE A 61 20.22 -2.30 4.04
CA ILE A 61 19.00 -2.27 4.84
C ILE A 61 17.84 -1.91 3.91
N VAL A 62 16.93 -2.85 3.71
CA VAL A 62 15.82 -2.70 2.76
C VAL A 62 14.52 -2.22 3.42
N GLY A 63 14.44 -2.27 4.75
CA GLY A 63 13.25 -1.90 5.51
C GLY A 63 12.13 -2.95 5.49
N PRO A 64 11.00 -2.67 6.16
CA PRO A 64 9.88 -3.59 6.29
C PRO A 64 9.05 -3.70 5.01
N GLY A 65 8.37 -4.84 4.84
CA GLY A 65 7.27 -4.94 3.87
C GLY A 65 6.05 -4.13 4.30
N SER A 66 5.17 -3.89 3.34
CA SER A 66 3.90 -3.17 3.55
C SER A 66 2.73 -3.92 2.93
N VAL A 67 1.53 -3.66 3.45
CA VAL A 67 0.31 -4.37 3.09
C VAL A 67 -0.88 -3.40 3.04
N GLY A 68 -1.82 -3.68 2.16
CA GLY A 68 -3.13 -3.04 2.09
C GLY A 68 -4.20 -4.07 1.72
N THR A 69 -5.45 -3.84 2.10
CA THR A 69 -6.59 -4.62 1.63
C THR A 69 -7.47 -3.75 0.76
N THR A 70 -7.89 -4.27 -0.40
CA THR A 70 -8.77 -3.53 -1.30
C THR A 70 -10.20 -3.44 -0.78
N ASP A 71 -10.80 -2.27 -0.93
CA ASP A 71 -12.22 -1.99 -0.65
C ASP A 71 -13.15 -2.49 -1.76
N ALA A 72 -14.44 -2.14 -1.70
CA ALA A 72 -15.46 -2.57 -2.67
C ALA A 72 -15.17 -2.03 -4.08
N GLU A 73 -14.54 -0.86 -4.18
CA GLU A 73 -14.11 -0.20 -5.41
C GLU A 73 -12.72 -0.68 -5.87
N GLY A 74 -12.13 -1.65 -5.18
CA GLY A 74 -10.81 -2.22 -5.49
C GLY A 74 -9.65 -1.34 -5.05
N ARG A 75 -9.88 -0.26 -4.29
CA ARG A 75 -8.84 0.68 -3.86
C ARG A 75 -8.15 0.21 -2.59
N TYR A 76 -6.86 0.48 -2.48
CA TYR A 76 -6.06 0.16 -1.31
C TYR A 76 -5.10 1.30 -0.95
N THR A 77 -4.70 1.32 0.32
CA THR A 77 -3.60 2.14 0.84
C THR A 77 -2.65 1.22 1.60
N LEU A 78 -1.35 1.43 1.45
CA LEU A 78 -0.35 0.61 2.13
C LEU A 78 0.01 1.17 3.51
N SER A 79 0.24 0.25 4.44
CA SER A 79 0.95 0.49 5.69
C SER A 79 1.97 -0.61 5.92
N THR A 80 3.07 -0.30 6.60
CA THR A 80 4.06 -1.31 7.00
C THR A 80 3.45 -2.28 8.01
N PHE A 81 4.10 -3.43 8.23
CA PHE A 81 3.70 -4.36 9.31
C PHE A 81 3.84 -3.78 10.73
N LYS A 82 4.38 -2.56 10.88
CA LYS A 82 4.45 -1.79 12.13
C LYS A 82 3.38 -0.69 12.19
N ASP A 83 2.38 -0.74 11.31
CA ASP A 83 1.31 0.24 11.17
C ASP A 83 1.79 1.66 10.79
N GLU A 84 2.96 1.78 10.18
CA GLU A 84 3.45 3.06 9.63
C GLU A 84 2.87 3.27 8.22
N PRO A 85 2.33 4.46 7.88
CA PRO A 85 1.73 4.68 6.58
C PRO A 85 2.77 4.64 5.46
N GLY A 86 2.42 3.99 4.35
CA GLY A 86 3.23 3.92 3.14
C GLY A 86 4.10 2.67 3.02
N ALA A 87 5.07 2.76 2.12
CA ALA A 87 6.02 1.70 1.78
C ALA A 87 7.44 2.29 1.66
N VAL A 88 8.45 1.43 1.79
CA VAL A 88 9.84 1.86 1.65
C VAL A 88 10.09 2.43 0.24
N VAL A 89 10.78 3.56 0.13
CA VAL A 89 11.22 4.11 -1.17
C VAL A 89 12.19 3.15 -1.85
N GLY A 90 11.86 2.68 -3.05
CA GLY A 90 12.67 1.72 -3.81
C GLY A 90 11.85 0.75 -4.66
N GLN A 91 12.50 -0.29 -5.17
CA GLN A 91 11.83 -1.37 -5.91
C GLN A 91 11.20 -2.39 -4.97
N HIS A 92 10.04 -2.91 -5.35
CA HIS A 92 9.30 -3.94 -4.62
C HIS A 92 8.93 -5.09 -5.53
N THR A 93 8.94 -6.31 -4.97
CA THR A 93 8.10 -7.40 -5.46
C THR A 93 6.69 -7.17 -4.92
N VAL A 94 5.68 -7.26 -5.78
CA VAL A 94 4.29 -7.11 -5.36
C VAL A 94 3.57 -8.45 -5.44
N ARG A 95 2.75 -8.79 -4.45
CA ARG A 95 1.87 -9.96 -4.50
C ARG A 95 0.45 -9.53 -4.15
N ILE A 96 -0.52 -10.07 -4.89
CA ILE A 96 -1.93 -9.77 -4.71
C ILE A 96 -2.70 -11.08 -4.57
N SER A 97 -3.47 -11.24 -3.50
CA SER A 97 -4.20 -12.48 -3.21
C SER A 97 -5.57 -12.20 -2.61
N THR A 98 -6.59 -12.98 -3.00
CA THR A 98 -7.88 -12.98 -2.32
C THR A 98 -8.03 -14.15 -1.34
N PHE A 99 -7.00 -15.00 -1.23
CA PHE A 99 -7.06 -16.15 -0.36
C PHE A 99 -7.00 -15.71 1.10
N LYS A 100 -7.98 -16.14 1.90
CA LYS A 100 -7.99 -15.95 3.35
C LYS A 100 -8.31 -17.27 4.01
N SER A 101 -7.53 -17.61 5.03
CA SER A 101 -7.80 -18.75 5.89
C SER A 101 -7.66 -18.34 7.34
N GLN A 102 -8.46 -18.92 8.21
CA GLN A 102 -8.43 -18.68 9.64
C GLN A 102 -8.35 -20.00 10.39
N PHE A 103 -7.73 -20.01 11.56
CA PHE A 103 -7.83 -21.16 12.46
C PHE A 103 -9.21 -21.16 13.10
N LYS A 104 -9.89 -22.31 13.06
CA LYS A 104 -11.22 -22.51 13.65
C LYS A 104 -11.14 -22.55 15.19
N ASP A 105 -9.99 -22.97 15.72
CA ASP A 105 -9.69 -22.97 17.16
C ASP A 105 -8.19 -22.65 17.37
N ILE A 106 -7.90 -21.66 18.21
CA ILE A 106 -6.51 -21.25 18.54
C ILE A 106 -5.76 -22.38 19.26
N LYS A 107 -6.46 -23.31 19.91
CA LYS A 107 -5.87 -24.48 20.59
C LYS A 107 -5.67 -25.68 19.67
N ASN A 108 -6.24 -25.66 18.46
CA ASN A 108 -6.13 -26.75 17.49
C ASN A 108 -5.74 -26.18 16.11
N SER A 109 -4.42 -26.09 15.90
CA SER A 109 -3.82 -25.61 14.66
C SER A 109 -4.17 -26.44 13.42
N ASP A 110 -4.74 -27.63 13.59
CA ASP A 110 -5.06 -28.55 12.48
C ASP A 110 -6.42 -28.21 11.83
N ALA A 111 -7.26 -27.41 12.50
CA ALA A 111 -8.55 -26.99 11.98
C ALA A 111 -8.45 -25.61 11.30
N VAL A 112 -8.01 -25.57 10.05
CA VAL A 112 -8.00 -24.35 9.23
C VAL A 112 -9.28 -24.26 8.40
N GLU A 113 -9.98 -23.14 8.48
CA GLU A 113 -11.13 -22.80 7.65
C GLU A 113 -10.70 -21.84 6.54
N VAL A 114 -11.06 -22.16 5.29
CA VAL A 114 -10.90 -21.24 4.16
C VAL A 114 -12.05 -20.24 4.20
N VAL A 115 -11.71 -18.99 4.46
CA VAL A 115 -12.66 -17.86 4.53
C VAL A 115 -12.93 -17.29 3.14
N SER A 116 -11.92 -17.32 2.26
CA SER A 116 -12.03 -16.83 0.90
C SER A 116 -11.12 -17.62 -0.03
N GLU A 117 -11.65 -18.03 -1.18
CA GLU A 117 -10.86 -18.71 -2.21
C GLU A 117 -9.95 -17.75 -2.97
N GLU A 118 -8.90 -18.30 -3.58
CA GLU A 118 -8.01 -17.53 -4.46
C GLU A 118 -8.68 -17.31 -5.82
N ARG A 119 -8.83 -16.04 -6.20
CA ARG A 119 -9.28 -15.63 -7.54
C ARG A 119 -8.13 -15.14 -8.40
N VAL A 120 -7.03 -14.71 -7.78
CA VAL A 120 -5.89 -14.12 -8.46
C VAL A 120 -5.01 -15.22 -9.07
N PRO A 121 -4.74 -15.17 -10.39
CA PRO A 121 -3.81 -16.10 -11.05
C PRO A 121 -2.44 -16.17 -10.38
N TRP A 122 -1.79 -17.35 -10.41
CA TRP A 122 -0.52 -17.55 -9.70
C TRP A 122 0.61 -16.61 -10.11
N ARG A 123 0.58 -16.08 -11.33
CA ARG A 123 1.55 -15.09 -11.84
C ARG A 123 1.48 -13.71 -11.18
N TYR A 124 0.51 -13.48 -10.29
CA TYR A 124 0.37 -12.23 -9.54
C TYR A 124 0.44 -12.44 -8.02
N ASN A 125 0.51 -13.69 -7.55
CA ASN A 125 0.79 -14.00 -6.15
C ASN A 125 2.05 -14.85 -5.98
N ARG A 126 1.98 -16.18 -6.11
CA ARG A 126 3.00 -17.15 -5.75
C ARG A 126 4.21 -17.05 -6.66
N SER A 127 3.97 -16.95 -7.97
CA SER A 127 4.98 -16.77 -9.01
C SER A 127 4.90 -15.35 -9.56
N THR A 128 4.74 -14.36 -8.67
CA THR A 128 4.45 -12.99 -9.08
C THR A 128 5.47 -12.44 -10.07
N GLU A 129 4.97 -11.82 -11.13
CA GLU A 129 5.74 -10.99 -12.05
C GLU A 129 5.56 -9.49 -11.74
N LEU A 130 4.71 -9.14 -10.76
CA LEU A 130 4.43 -7.76 -10.41
C LEU A 130 5.61 -7.11 -9.69
N VAL A 131 5.97 -5.94 -10.17
CA VAL A 131 6.96 -5.07 -9.58
C VAL A 131 6.41 -3.65 -9.47
N ALA A 132 6.83 -2.94 -8.44
CA ALA A 132 6.49 -1.52 -8.27
C ALA A 132 7.72 -0.75 -7.80
N THR A 133 7.85 0.48 -8.28
CA THR A 133 8.86 1.43 -7.80
C THR A 133 8.15 2.51 -6.99
N VAL A 134 8.54 2.64 -5.73
CA VAL A 134 8.07 3.70 -4.83
C VAL A 134 9.08 4.84 -4.88
N ALA A 135 8.68 6.00 -5.39
CA ALA A 135 9.50 7.19 -5.45
C ALA A 135 9.48 7.98 -4.12
N THR A 136 10.51 8.79 -3.89
CA THR A 136 10.51 9.83 -2.85
C THR A 136 9.33 10.76 -3.09
N GLY A 137 8.36 10.78 -2.17
CA GLY A 137 7.08 11.49 -2.31
C GLY A 137 5.85 10.61 -2.51
N GLY A 138 6.03 9.34 -2.89
CA GLY A 138 4.95 8.36 -2.97
C GLY A 138 4.14 8.39 -4.26
N THR A 139 2.98 7.73 -4.25
CA THR A 139 2.04 7.69 -5.38
C THR A 139 0.63 7.31 -4.91
N ASP A 140 -0.39 7.84 -5.57
CA ASP A 140 -1.80 7.42 -5.42
C ASP A 140 -2.34 6.66 -6.64
N GLN A 141 -1.46 6.34 -7.60
CA GLN A 141 -1.76 5.68 -8.88
C GLN A 141 -1.00 4.35 -9.02
N ALA A 142 -0.75 3.64 -7.92
CA ALA A 142 -0.15 2.31 -7.96
C ALA A 142 -1.19 1.25 -8.39
N ASP A 143 -1.70 1.37 -9.61
CA ASP A 143 -2.80 0.54 -10.08
C ASP A 143 -2.31 -0.80 -10.66
N PHE A 144 -3.08 -1.87 -10.42
CA PHE A 144 -2.82 -3.20 -10.96
C PHE A 144 -4.02 -3.75 -11.73
N GLU A 145 -3.85 -3.89 -13.04
CA GLU A 145 -4.81 -4.53 -13.92
C GLU A 145 -4.48 -6.02 -14.08
N LEU A 146 -5.19 -6.86 -13.34
CA LEU A 146 -4.98 -8.30 -13.35
C LEU A 146 -5.86 -8.97 -14.39
N THR A 147 -5.34 -9.99 -15.07
CA THR A 147 -6.10 -10.78 -16.03
C THR A 147 -5.85 -12.28 -15.90
N GLY A 148 -6.88 -13.07 -16.18
CA GLY A 148 -6.81 -14.53 -16.24
C GLY A 148 -7.75 -15.23 -15.27
N ALA A 149 -7.72 -16.56 -15.34
CA ALA A 149 -8.54 -17.43 -14.51
C ALA A 149 -7.86 -17.74 -13.17
N PRO A 150 -8.66 -18.03 -12.12
CA PRO A 150 -8.14 -18.50 -10.84
C PRO A 150 -7.19 -19.70 -10.99
N PRO A 151 -6.25 -19.91 -10.06
CA PRO A 151 -5.38 -21.06 -10.11
C PRO A 151 -6.17 -22.36 -10.02
N ARG A 152 -5.88 -23.32 -10.90
CA ARG A 152 -6.51 -24.64 -10.82
C ARG A 152 -6.03 -25.31 -9.53
N LYS A 153 -6.96 -25.71 -8.64
CA LYS A 153 -6.63 -26.62 -7.54
C LYS A 153 -5.96 -27.85 -8.17
N GLY A 154 -4.68 -28.07 -7.86
CA GLY A 154 -3.96 -29.22 -8.39
C GLY A 154 -4.74 -30.49 -8.04
N ARG A 155 -5.03 -31.34 -9.03
CA ARG A 155 -5.43 -32.70 -8.71
C ARG A 155 -4.23 -33.33 -8.01
N ARG A 156 -4.36 -33.56 -6.70
CA ARG A 156 -3.45 -34.47 -6.00
C ARG A 156 -3.62 -35.88 -6.56
#